data_AF-A0A0N4URP0-F1
#
_entry.id   AF-A0A0N4URP0-F1
#
_cell.length_a   1.000
_cell.length_b   1.000
_cell.length_c   1.000
_cell.angle_alpha   90.00
_cell.angle_beta   90.00
_cell.angle_gamma   90.00
#
_symmetry.space_group_name_H-M   'P 1'
#
loop_
_entity.id
_entity.type
_entity.pdbx_description
1 polymer ?
#
loop_
_entity_poly.entity_id
_entity_poly.type
_entity_poly.pdbx_seq_one_letter_code
_entity_poly.pdbx_strand_id
1 'polypeptide(L)'
;MESLVERLTAVEGRLGLPPITKSNQNLSRKLSSLQKRLSDNGYGFILKIPPKQIQKVYNFSNKLDECITRDEKERAIEFGYDRMMEFIRLISEFQKGSEVVLNSVQLATVTDHKPALEVAENELKETANDVSALCSEILELKQNFIRILNELQLQVKDWEIAIEELEKLQNQNQME
;
A
#
# COMPACT_ATOMS: atom_id res chain seq x y z
N MET A 1 -59.49 21.68 24.98
CA MET A 1 -58.45 21.03 24.16
C MET A 1 -57.19 21.83 24.37
N GLU A 2 -56.22 21.30 25.12
CA GLU A 2 -54.90 21.94 25.24
C GLU A 2 -54.32 22.15 23.84
N SER A 3 -53.81 23.35 23.61
CA SER A 3 -53.24 23.75 22.33
C SER A 3 -52.08 22.81 21.97
N LEU A 4 -51.91 22.48 20.69
CA LEU A 4 -50.75 21.71 20.22
C LEU A 4 -49.43 22.34 20.72
N VAL A 5 -49.42 23.66 20.87
CA VAL A 5 -48.31 24.45 21.41
C VAL A 5 -48.05 24.10 22.89
N GLU A 6 -49.07 24.02 23.74
CA GLU A 6 -48.91 23.66 25.16
C GLU A 6 -48.39 22.23 25.32
N ARG A 7 -48.89 21.29 24.51
CA ARG A 7 -48.37 19.91 24.49
C ARG A 7 -46.92 19.85 24.01
N LEU A 8 -46.56 20.66 23.02
CA LEU A 8 -45.17 20.75 22.54
C LEU A 8 -44.26 21.32 23.63
N THR A 9 -44.65 22.42 24.27
CA THR A 9 -43.89 23.07 25.34
C THR A 9 -43.73 22.16 26.56
N ALA A 10 -44.76 21.36 26.92
CA ALA A 10 -44.66 20.38 27.98
C ALA A 10 -43.67 19.24 27.66
N VAL A 11 -43.62 18.79 26.40
CA VAL A 11 -42.65 17.78 25.95
C VAL A 11 -41.24 18.37 25.88
N GLU A 12 -41.08 19.59 25.38
CA GLU A 12 -39.80 20.32 25.34
C GLU A 12 -39.22 20.53 26.74
N GLY A 13 -40.07 20.91 27.71
CA GLY A 13 -39.71 21.05 29.11
C GLY A 13 -39.28 19.72 29.76
N ARG A 14 -39.97 18.62 29.47
CA ARG A 14 -39.60 17.28 29.98
C ARG A 14 -38.29 16.76 29.40
N LEU A 15 -37.93 17.18 28.20
CA LEU A 15 -36.67 16.81 27.53
C LEU A 15 -35.52 17.77 27.82
N GLY A 16 -35.75 18.85 28.59
CA GLY A 16 -34.73 19.84 28.92
C GLY A 16 -34.18 20.59 27.70
N LEU A 17 -34.97 20.71 26.63
CA LEU A 17 -34.52 21.33 25.39
C LEU A 17 -34.64 22.86 25.50
N PRO A 18 -33.59 23.63 25.17
CA PRO A 18 -33.69 25.09 25.15
C PRO A 18 -34.71 25.52 24.08
N PRO A 19 -35.45 26.63 24.29
CA PRO A 19 -36.49 27.10 23.36
C PRO A 19 -35.91 27.22 21.94
N ILE A 20 -36.65 26.75 20.93
CA ILE A 20 -36.21 26.70 19.52
C ILE A 20 -35.98 28.13 18.99
N THR A 21 -34.85 28.70 19.37
CA THR A 21 -34.36 29.99 18.93
C THR A 21 -32.93 29.74 18.48
N LYS A 22 -32.78 29.54 17.17
CA LYS A 22 -31.53 29.68 16.42
C LYS A 22 -30.41 28.66 16.75
N SER A 23 -30.61 27.35 16.53
CA SER A 23 -29.45 26.45 16.39
C SER A 23 -29.74 25.10 15.70
N ASN A 24 -30.29 25.10 14.48
CA ASN A 24 -30.19 23.93 13.60
C ASN A 24 -28.75 23.71 13.06
N GLN A 25 -27.86 24.70 13.22
CA GLN A 25 -26.46 24.62 12.76
C GLN A 25 -25.54 23.76 13.66
N ASN A 26 -25.93 23.49 14.92
CA ASN A 26 -25.11 22.63 15.80
C ASN A 26 -25.45 21.14 15.72
N LEU A 27 -26.60 20.75 15.19
CA LEU A 27 -26.95 19.33 15.09
C LEU A 27 -26.05 18.60 14.10
N SER A 28 -25.72 19.23 12.96
CA SER A 28 -24.79 18.66 11.99
C SER A 28 -23.38 18.51 12.58
N ARG A 29 -22.84 19.54 13.24
CA ARG A 29 -21.53 19.46 13.92
C ARG A 29 -21.52 18.43 15.04
N LYS A 30 -22.58 18.38 15.87
CA LYS A 30 -22.70 17.38 16.94
C LYS A 30 -22.79 15.97 16.37
N LEU A 31 -23.56 15.76 15.31
CA LEU A 31 -23.65 14.47 14.63
C LEU A 31 -22.31 14.04 14.03
N SER A 32 -21.60 14.95 13.35
CA SER A 32 -20.25 14.67 12.83
C SER A 32 -19.26 14.36 13.96
N SER A 33 -19.32 15.08 15.08
CA SER A 33 -18.48 14.81 16.25
C SER A 33 -18.80 13.46 16.90
N LEU A 34 -20.07 13.08 16.96
CA LEU A 34 -20.53 11.79 17.48
C LEU A 34 -20.13 10.65 16.55
N GLN A 35 -20.28 10.85 15.23
CA GLN A 35 -19.87 9.91 14.20
C GLN A 35 -18.36 9.65 14.27
N LYS A 36 -17.57 10.72 14.41
CA LYS A 36 -16.12 10.61 14.58
C LYS A 36 -15.78 9.86 15.87
N ARG A 37 -16.38 10.22 16.99
CA ARG A 37 -16.18 9.50 18.27
C ARG A 37 -16.58 8.03 18.20
N LEU A 38 -17.65 7.68 17.49
CA LEU A 38 -18.08 6.29 17.31
C LEU A 38 -17.05 5.51 16.49
N SER A 39 -16.53 6.10 15.41
CA SER A 39 -15.49 5.48 14.59
C SER A 39 -14.17 5.33 15.35
N ASP A 40 -13.75 6.36 16.08
CA ASP A 40 -12.48 6.36 16.84
C ASP A 40 -12.48 5.31 17.96
N ASN A 41 -13.65 5.01 18.54
CA ASN A 41 -13.81 3.96 19.55
C ASN A 41 -14.09 2.56 18.94
N GLY A 42 -13.97 2.39 17.62
CA GLY A 42 -14.19 1.11 16.93
C GLY A 42 -15.67 0.74 16.70
N TYR A 43 -16.61 1.58 17.12
CA TYR A 43 -18.06 1.38 16.93
C TYR A 43 -18.57 1.93 15.58
N GLY A 44 -17.69 2.24 14.64
CA GLY A 44 -18.06 2.78 13.33
C GLY A 44 -18.99 1.86 12.52
N PHE A 45 -19.02 0.56 12.81
CA PHE A 45 -19.93 -0.39 12.18
C PHE A 45 -21.41 -0.07 12.45
N ILE A 46 -21.74 0.56 13.59
CA ILE A 46 -23.11 0.92 13.95
C ILE A 46 -23.72 1.88 12.92
N LEU A 47 -22.89 2.77 12.35
CA LEU A 47 -23.29 3.74 11.34
C LEU A 47 -23.61 3.10 9.98
N LYS A 48 -23.14 1.85 9.76
CA LYS A 48 -23.40 1.08 8.54
C LYS A 48 -24.69 0.27 8.63
N ILE A 49 -25.31 0.17 9.81
CA ILE A 49 -26.53 -0.61 10.00
C ILE A 49 -27.70 0.15 9.36
N PRO A 50 -28.40 -0.43 8.37
CA PRO A 50 -29.53 0.22 7.73
C PRO A 50 -30.61 0.62 8.76
N PRO A 51 -31.21 1.82 8.67
CA PRO A 51 -32.23 2.28 9.63
C PRO A 51 -33.41 1.32 9.79
N LYS A 52 -33.78 0.63 8.69
CA LYS A 52 -34.83 -0.41 8.71
C LYS A 52 -34.51 -1.56 9.68
N GLN A 53 -33.25 -1.93 9.84
CA GLN A 53 -32.84 -2.98 10.78
C GLN A 53 -32.87 -2.47 12.22
N ILE A 54 -32.42 -1.23 12.46
CA ILE A 54 -32.51 -0.59 13.78
C ILE A 54 -33.98 -0.49 14.22
N GLN A 55 -34.88 -0.12 13.31
CA GLN A 55 -36.31 -0.03 13.58
C GLN A 55 -36.93 -1.41 13.88
N LYS A 56 -36.50 -2.47 13.19
CA LYS A 56 -36.90 -3.84 13.54
C LYS A 56 -36.49 -4.18 14.98
N VAL A 57 -35.23 -3.92 15.35
CA VAL A 57 -34.73 -4.18 16.71
C VAL A 57 -35.50 -3.37 17.76
N TYR A 58 -35.79 -2.09 17.49
CA TYR A 58 -36.59 -1.25 18.38
C TYR A 58 -38.02 -1.80 18.56
N ASN A 59 -38.67 -2.19 17.45
CA ASN A 59 -40.01 -2.79 17.49
C ASN A 59 -40.03 -4.14 18.22
N PHE A 60 -38.96 -4.94 18.12
CA PHE A 60 -38.80 -6.18 18.89
C PHE A 60 -38.56 -5.89 20.38
N SER A 61 -37.73 -4.90 20.70
CA SER A 61 -37.39 -4.52 22.09
C SER A 61 -38.60 -3.98 22.85
N ASN A 62 -39.47 -3.22 22.19
CA ASN A 62 -40.71 -2.71 22.79
C ASN A 62 -41.81 -3.78 22.93
N LYS A 63 -41.65 -4.95 22.28
CA LYS A 63 -42.54 -6.10 22.42
C LYS A 63 -41.98 -7.16 23.38
N LEU A 64 -40.79 -6.93 23.95
CA LEU A 64 -40.06 -7.95 24.70
C LEU A 64 -40.74 -8.33 26.02
N ASP A 65 -41.57 -7.44 26.58
CA ASP A 65 -42.38 -7.71 27.78
C ASP A 65 -43.54 -8.68 27.49
N GLU A 66 -43.94 -8.84 26.22
CA GLU A 66 -45.02 -9.72 25.79
C GLU A 66 -44.43 -10.96 25.10
N CYS A 67 -43.97 -11.91 25.92
CA CYS A 67 -43.69 -13.31 25.58
C CYS A 67 -42.54 -13.57 24.59
N ILE A 68 -41.29 -13.50 25.07
CA ILE A 68 -40.29 -14.44 24.56
C ILE A 68 -40.73 -15.84 25.01
N THR A 69 -41.29 -16.60 24.08
CA THR A 69 -41.71 -17.98 24.34
C THR A 69 -40.51 -18.83 24.75
N ARG A 70 -40.74 -19.90 25.54
CA ARG A 70 -39.65 -20.81 25.96
C ARG A 70 -38.84 -21.30 24.75
N ASP A 71 -39.51 -21.65 23.67
CA ASP A 71 -38.92 -22.12 22.42
C ASP A 71 -38.02 -21.06 21.76
N GLU A 72 -38.36 -19.77 21.85
CA GLU A 72 -37.50 -18.70 21.34
C GLU A 72 -36.25 -18.51 22.19
N LYS A 73 -36.36 -18.69 23.52
CA LYS A 73 -35.18 -18.69 24.41
C LYS A 73 -34.28 -19.87 24.08
N GLU A 74 -34.85 -21.05 23.84
CA GLU A 74 -34.11 -22.25 23.48
C GLU A 74 -33.38 -22.07 22.14
N ARG A 75 -34.06 -21.58 21.10
CA ARG A 75 -33.43 -21.24 19.81
C ARG A 75 -32.32 -20.19 19.94
N ALA A 76 -32.51 -19.18 20.79
CA ALA A 76 -31.48 -18.16 21.03
C ALA A 76 -30.25 -18.75 21.73
N ILE A 77 -30.45 -19.71 22.65
CA ILE A 77 -29.37 -20.43 23.32
C ILE A 77 -28.62 -21.32 22.32
N GLU A 78 -29.33 -22.08 21.49
CA GLU A 78 -28.71 -22.92 20.44
C GLU A 78 -27.88 -22.07 19.46
N PHE A 79 -28.45 -20.96 18.97
CA PHE A 79 -27.72 -20.04 18.11
C PHE A 79 -26.48 -19.44 18.79
N GLY A 80 -26.60 -19.09 20.08
CA GLY A 80 -25.47 -18.63 20.89
C GLY A 80 -24.39 -19.70 21.04
N TYR A 81 -24.79 -20.95 21.25
CA TYR A 81 -23.89 -22.09 21.36
C TYR A 81 -23.15 -22.36 20.05
N ASP A 82 -23.84 -22.42 18.92
CA ASP A 82 -23.22 -22.61 17.60
C ASP A 82 -22.19 -21.51 17.31
N ARG A 83 -22.53 -20.27 17.65
CA ARG A 83 -21.61 -19.14 17.49
C ARG A 83 -20.39 -19.24 18.40
N MET A 84 -20.56 -19.70 19.64
CA MET A 84 -19.44 -19.96 20.55
C MET A 84 -18.55 -21.09 20.02
N MET A 85 -19.13 -22.16 19.48
CA MET A 85 -18.38 -23.27 18.90
C MET A 85 -17.56 -22.83 17.69
N GLU A 86 -18.12 -22.01 16.80
CA GLU A 86 -17.38 -21.41 15.69
C GLU A 86 -16.24 -20.50 16.19
N PHE A 87 -16.47 -19.68 17.21
CA PHE A 87 -15.40 -18.87 17.80
C PHE A 87 -14.29 -19.73 18.40
N ILE A 88 -14.63 -20.82 19.10
CA ILE A 88 -13.65 -21.77 19.64
C ILE A 88 -12.83 -22.39 18.50
N ARG A 89 -13.48 -22.78 17.39
CA ARG A 89 -12.80 -23.31 16.20
C ARG A 89 -11.79 -22.31 15.62
N LEU A 90 -12.22 -21.07 15.38
CA LEU A 90 -11.35 -20.02 14.84
C LEU A 90 -10.17 -19.70 15.77
N ILE A 91 -10.40 -19.65 17.09
CA ILE A 91 -9.33 -19.41 18.06
C ILE A 91 -8.33 -20.57 18.04
N SER A 92 -8.80 -21.81 17.91
CA SER A 92 -7.91 -22.97 17.79
C SER A 92 -7.07 -22.92 16.51
N GLU A 93 -7.66 -22.54 15.38
CA GLU A 93 -6.93 -22.35 14.12
C GLU A 93 -5.91 -21.22 14.20
N PHE A 94 -6.29 -20.09 14.79
CA PHE A 94 -5.38 -18.98 15.03
C PHE A 94 -4.19 -19.39 15.91
N GLN A 95 -4.45 -20.15 16.98
CA GLN A 95 -3.40 -20.63 17.88
C GLN A 95 -2.45 -21.60 17.19
N LYS A 96 -2.96 -22.52 16.35
CA LYS A 96 -2.11 -23.40 15.54
C LYS A 96 -1.24 -22.61 14.57
N GLY A 97 -1.82 -21.61 13.90
CA GLY A 97 -1.09 -20.76 12.96
C GLY A 97 -0.04 -19.89 13.66
N SER A 98 -0.37 -19.33 14.82
CA SER A 98 0.56 -18.49 15.58
C SER A 98 1.74 -19.30 16.11
N GLU A 99 1.53 -20.54 16.53
CA GLU A 99 2.61 -21.42 16.97
C GLU A 99 3.62 -21.70 15.84
N VAL A 100 3.14 -21.97 14.63
CA VAL A 100 4.00 -22.17 13.45
C VAL A 100 4.79 -20.90 13.11
N VAL A 101 4.15 -19.73 13.14
CA VAL A 101 4.81 -18.47 12.80
C VAL A 101 5.80 -18.05 13.87
N LEU A 102 5.39 -18.08 15.14
CA LEU A 102 6.21 -17.58 16.26
C LEU A 102 7.35 -18.53 16.61
N ASN A 103 7.15 -19.85 16.46
CA ASN A 103 8.21 -20.84 16.69
C ASN A 103 8.98 -21.18 15.41
N SER A 104 8.75 -20.47 14.31
CA SER A 104 9.54 -20.66 13.09
C SER A 104 10.99 -20.25 13.35
N VAL A 105 11.84 -21.26 13.55
CA VAL A 105 13.29 -21.10 13.60
C VAL A 105 13.79 -20.34 12.36
N GLN A 106 13.15 -20.55 11.20
CA GLN A 106 13.52 -19.91 9.94
C GLN A 106 13.38 -18.38 10.01
N LEU A 107 12.35 -17.87 10.69
CA LEU A 107 12.18 -16.42 10.91
C LEU A 107 13.23 -15.88 11.87
N ALA A 108 13.58 -16.64 12.92
CA ALA A 108 14.63 -16.27 13.85
C ALA A 108 16.02 -16.23 13.17
N THR A 109 16.30 -17.16 12.25
CA THR A 109 17.58 -17.23 11.53
C THR A 109 17.72 -16.20 10.41
N VAL A 110 16.66 -15.48 10.01
CA VAL A 110 16.79 -14.39 9.01
C VAL A 110 17.81 -13.35 9.47
N THR A 111 17.84 -13.05 10.77
CA THR A 111 18.82 -12.14 11.36
C THR A 111 20.26 -12.65 11.26
N ASP A 112 20.46 -13.97 11.31
CA ASP A 112 21.78 -14.60 11.20
C ASP A 112 22.31 -14.59 9.76
N HIS A 113 21.41 -14.58 8.78
CA HIS A 113 21.79 -14.50 7.35
C HIS A 113 22.06 -13.07 6.88
N LYS A 114 21.66 -12.06 7.65
CA LYS A 114 21.86 -10.64 7.28
C LYS A 114 23.33 -10.29 7.00
N PRO A 115 24.32 -10.66 7.83
CA PRO A 115 25.72 -10.34 7.55
C PRO A 115 26.24 -11.00 6.27
N ALA A 116 25.84 -12.25 6.01
CA ALA A 116 26.21 -12.95 4.78
C ALA A 116 25.62 -12.26 3.54
N LEU A 117 24.38 -11.76 3.65
CA LEU A 117 23.75 -10.97 2.59
C LEU A 117 24.47 -9.64 2.35
N GLU A 118 24.86 -8.94 3.41
CA GLU A 118 25.62 -7.67 3.32
C GLU A 118 27.01 -7.88 2.70
N VAL A 119 27.70 -8.99 3.01
CA VAL A 119 28.96 -9.35 2.36
C VAL A 119 28.76 -9.59 0.86
N ALA A 120 27.76 -10.41 0.50
CA ALA A 120 27.45 -10.69 -0.90
C ALA A 120 27.05 -9.42 -1.69
N GLU A 121 26.30 -8.50 -1.05
CA GLU A 121 25.96 -7.21 -1.64
C GLU A 121 27.20 -6.36 -1.92
N ASN A 122 28.14 -6.31 -0.98
CA ASN A 122 29.38 -5.56 -1.14
C ASN A 122 30.29 -6.14 -2.24
N GLU A 123 30.43 -7.46 -2.30
CA GLU A 123 31.20 -8.15 -3.36
C GLU A 123 30.60 -7.89 -4.74
N LEU A 124 29.28 -7.94 -4.88
CA LEU A 124 28.59 -7.61 -6.12
C LEU A 124 28.83 -6.16 -6.54
N LYS A 125 28.85 -5.23 -5.57
CA LYS A 125 29.08 -3.81 -5.83
C LYS A 125 30.52 -3.54 -6.26
N GLU A 126 31.49 -4.20 -5.64
CA GLU A 126 32.90 -4.13 -6.04
C GLU A 126 33.08 -4.67 -7.46
N THR A 127 32.54 -5.86 -7.74
CA THR A 127 32.59 -6.47 -9.08
C THR A 127 31.94 -5.56 -10.14
N ALA A 128 30.82 -4.91 -9.82
CA ALA A 128 30.17 -3.97 -10.73
C ALA A 128 31.04 -2.74 -11.03
N ASN A 129 31.77 -2.24 -10.03
CA ASN A 129 32.70 -1.13 -10.22
C ASN A 129 33.90 -1.54 -11.09
N ASP A 130 34.46 -2.73 -10.87
CA ASP A 130 35.57 -3.25 -11.67
C ASP A 130 35.17 -3.42 -13.13
N VAL A 131 33.98 -3.97 -13.39
CA VAL A 131 33.43 -4.09 -14.74
C VAL A 131 33.24 -2.70 -15.38
N SER A 132 32.76 -1.73 -14.62
CA SER A 132 32.61 -0.35 -15.11
C SER A 132 33.96 0.27 -15.47
N ALA A 133 34.99 0.07 -14.65
CA ALA A 133 36.33 0.57 -14.92
C ALA A 133 36.91 -0.07 -16.19
N LEU A 134 36.80 -1.40 -16.32
CA LEU A 134 37.24 -2.14 -17.51
C LEU A 134 36.52 -1.66 -18.78
N CYS A 135 35.20 -1.41 -18.70
CA CYS A 135 34.45 -0.85 -19.83
C CYS A 135 34.96 0.53 -20.25
N SER A 136 35.33 1.39 -19.30
CA SER A 136 35.94 2.69 -19.60
C SER A 136 37.30 2.55 -20.27
N GLU A 137 38.17 1.66 -19.79
CA GLU A 137 39.47 1.38 -20.41
C GLU A 137 39.32 0.86 -21.85
N ILE A 138 38.38 -0.05 -22.09
CA ILE A 138 38.08 -0.56 -23.43
C ILE A 138 37.59 0.57 -24.36
N LEU A 139 36.77 1.50 -23.84
CA LEU A 139 36.31 2.66 -24.59
C LEU A 139 37.47 3.59 -24.97
N GLU A 140 38.40 3.87 -24.05
CA GLU A 140 39.60 4.65 -24.33
C GLU A 140 40.49 3.96 -25.36
N LEU A 141 40.73 2.65 -25.21
CA LEU A 141 41.52 1.87 -26.16
C LEU A 141 40.91 1.92 -27.57
N LYS A 142 39.58 1.78 -27.66
CA LYS A 142 38.84 1.90 -28.93
C LYS A 142 39.02 3.29 -29.55
N GLN A 143 38.94 4.35 -28.76
CA GLN A 143 39.14 5.72 -29.25
C GLN A 143 40.57 5.93 -29.77
N ASN A 144 41.57 5.43 -29.03
CA ASN A 144 42.96 5.48 -29.46
C ASN A 144 43.18 4.72 -30.77
N PHE A 145 42.57 3.54 -30.92
CA PHE A 145 42.66 2.75 -32.14
C PHE A 145 42.04 3.48 -33.35
N ILE A 146 40.89 4.12 -33.17
CA ILE A 146 40.26 4.96 -34.20
C ILE A 146 41.18 6.11 -34.61
N ARG A 147 41.82 6.78 -33.64
CA ARG A 147 42.78 7.87 -33.94
C ARG A 147 43.94 7.37 -34.79
N ILE A 148 44.56 6.26 -34.40
CA ILE A 148 45.67 5.66 -35.16
C ILE A 148 45.23 5.29 -36.57
N LEU A 149 44.05 4.68 -36.74
CA LEU A 149 43.52 4.34 -38.07
C LEU A 149 43.35 5.58 -38.95
N ASN A 150 42.86 6.69 -38.40
CA ASN A 150 42.72 7.94 -39.13
C ASN A 150 44.07 8.54 -39.54
N GLU A 151 45.06 8.50 -38.65
CA GLU A 151 46.43 8.95 -38.96
C GLU A 151 47.07 8.09 -40.05
N LEU A 152 46.90 6.77 -39.98
CA LEU A 152 47.39 5.83 -40.98
C LEU A 152 46.71 6.06 -42.34
N GLN A 153 45.40 6.32 -42.35
CA GLN A 153 44.66 6.64 -43.56
C GLN A 153 45.15 7.95 -44.20
N LEU A 154 45.49 8.96 -43.41
CA LEU A 154 46.08 10.20 -43.91
C LEU A 154 47.47 9.94 -44.51
N GLN A 155 48.33 9.19 -43.83
CA GLN A 155 49.66 8.85 -44.35
C GLN A 155 49.60 8.06 -45.66
N VAL A 156 48.67 7.10 -45.78
CA VAL A 156 48.47 6.35 -47.03
C VAL A 156 48.08 7.29 -48.17
N LYS A 157 47.19 8.26 -47.93
CA LYS A 157 46.83 9.26 -48.94
C LYS A 157 48.01 10.15 -49.33
N ASP A 158 48.81 10.58 -48.37
CA ASP A 158 50.00 11.39 -48.66
C ASP A 158 51.00 10.60 -49.52
N TRP A 159 51.16 9.30 -49.27
CA TRP A 159 51.99 8.41 -50.10
C TRP A 159 51.39 8.18 -51.49
N GLU A 160 50.07 8.00 -51.61
CA GLU A 160 49.38 7.91 -52.90
C GLU A 160 49.65 9.15 -53.76
N ILE A 161 49.54 10.35 -53.17
CA ILE A 161 49.85 11.62 -53.86
C ILE A 161 51.31 11.68 -54.29
N ALA A 162 52.25 11.35 -53.39
CA ALA A 162 53.67 11.36 -53.70
C ALA A 162 54.04 10.37 -54.82
N ILE A 163 53.39 9.20 -54.86
CA ILE A 163 53.57 8.22 -55.93
C ILE A 163 53.02 8.77 -57.25
N GLU A 164 51.82 9.35 -57.28
CA GLU A 164 51.27 9.98 -58.49
C GLU A 164 52.17 11.09 -59.04
N GLU A 165 52.78 11.90 -58.17
CA GLU A 165 53.72 12.94 -58.57
C GLU A 165 55.01 12.35 -59.18
N LEU A 166 55.55 11.28 -58.58
CA LEU A 166 56.71 10.57 -59.12
C LEU A 166 56.42 9.90 -60.47
N GLU A 167 55.24 9.28 -60.62
CA GLU A 167 54.81 8.68 -61.88
C GLU A 167 54.66 9.75 -62.98
N LYS A 168 54.14 10.93 -62.66
CA LYS A 168 54.06 12.06 -63.62
C LYS A 168 55.44 12.51 -64.07
N LEU A 169 56.40 12.67 -63.15
CA LEU A 169 57.78 13.04 -63.48
C LEU A 169 58.47 11.98 -64.35
N GLN A 170 58.25 10.70 -64.04
CA GLN A 170 58.79 9.60 -64.84
C GLN A 170 58.24 9.62 -66.27
N ASN A 171 56.93 9.85 -66.44
CA ASN A 171 56.31 9.94 -67.76
C ASN A 171 56.77 11.17 -68.56
N GLN A 172 57.09 12.29 -67.89
CA GLN A 172 57.68 13.47 -68.54
C GLN A 172 59.10 13.17 -69.05
N ASN A 173 59.94 12.53 -68.23
CA ASN A 173 61.30 12.16 -68.62
C ASN A 173 61.38 11.08 -69.71
N GLN A 174 60.30 10.37 -70.00
CA GLN A 174 60.23 9.41 -71.12
C GLN A 174 59.74 10.03 -72.44
N MET A 175 59.27 11.28 -72.43
CA MET A 175 58.83 12.01 -73.63
C MET A 175 59.84 13.05 -74.13
N GLU A 176 60.96 13.25 -73.43
CA GLU A 176 62.16 13.99 -73.90
C GLU A 176 63.20 13.05 -74.51
#